data_AF-A0AAW5A781-F1
#
_entry.id   AF-A0AAW5A781-F1
#
_cell.length_a   1.000
_cell.length_b   1.000
_cell.length_c   1.000
_cell.angle_alpha   90.00
_cell.angle_beta   90.00
_cell.angle_gamma   90.00
#
_symmetry.space_group_name_H-M   'P 1'
#
loop_
_entity.id
_entity.type
_entity.pdbx_description
1 polymer ?
#
loop_
_entity_poly.entity_id
_entity_poly.type
_entity_poly.pdbx_seq_one_letter_code
_entity_poly.pdbx_strand_id
1 'polypeptide(L)'
;MMIKEFRNKDQTFYNVTVEQLLEMGFSKAEVDTALQVEQAADIAFNRRLAYRTDSDPLYMEWQYDQTEAKEKAWRAKVAEIKARYPLPGE
;
A
#
# COMPACT_ATOMS: atom_id res chain seq x y z
N MET A 1 13.01 7.49 -6.72
CA MET A 1 11.99 6.50 -6.28
C MET A 1 12.03 5.33 -7.26
N MET A 2 11.83 4.10 -6.79
CA MET A 2 11.99 2.90 -7.62
C MET A 2 10.63 2.36 -8.07
N ILE A 3 10.48 2.09 -9.35
CA ILE A 3 9.32 1.41 -9.94
C ILE A 3 9.74 -0.04 -10.19
N LYS A 4 9.02 -0.99 -9.58
CA LYS A 4 9.37 -2.42 -9.67
C LYS A 4 9.15 -2.94 -11.08
N GLU A 5 8.12 -2.42 -11.76
CA GLU A 5 7.75 -2.81 -13.11
C GLU A 5 7.16 -1.62 -13.89
N PHE A 6 7.78 -1.27 -15.01
CA PHE A 6 7.30 -0.25 -15.96
C PHE A 6 7.03 -0.91 -17.31
N ARG A 7 5.77 -0.93 -17.74
CA ARG A 7 5.36 -1.51 -19.04
C ARG A 7 5.16 -0.42 -20.08
N ASN A 8 5.92 -0.50 -21.16
CA ASN A 8 5.62 0.14 -22.43
C ASN A 8 5.12 -0.93 -23.42
N LYS A 9 4.33 -0.55 -24.44
CA LYS A 9 3.62 -1.44 -25.38
C LYS A 9 4.39 -2.71 -25.77
N ASP A 10 5.69 -2.58 -26.08
CA ASP A 10 6.54 -3.68 -26.56
C ASP A 10 7.65 -4.08 -25.57
N GLN A 11 7.80 -3.38 -24.45
CA GLN A 11 8.94 -3.52 -23.54
C GLN A 11 8.52 -3.42 -22.08
N THR A 12 9.06 -4.31 -21.24
CA THR A 12 8.90 -4.22 -19.79
C THR A 12 10.27 -3.98 -19.16
N PHE A 13 10.33 -2.96 -18.30
CA PHE A 13 11.49 -2.62 -17.52
C PHE A 13 11.22 -2.98 -16.06
N TYR A 14 12.21 -3.61 -15.43
CA TYR A 14 12.11 -4.00 -14.02
C TYR A 14 13.10 -3.20 -13.20
N ASN A 15 12.70 -2.85 -11.98
CA ASN A 15 13.60 -2.22 -11.01
C ASN A 15 14.29 -0.99 -11.60
N VAL A 16 13.49 -0.04 -12.09
CA VAL A 16 13.96 1.20 -12.71
C VAL A 16 13.59 2.41 -11.87
N THR A 17 14.47 3.40 -11.87
CA THR A 17 14.23 4.68 -11.22
C THR A 17 13.47 5.63 -12.14
N VAL A 18 12.79 6.60 -11.55
CA VAL A 18 12.13 7.71 -12.27
C VAL A 18 13.13 8.43 -13.17
N GLU A 19 14.34 8.68 -12.65
CA GLU A 19 15.42 9.36 -13.36
C GLU A 19 15.86 8.59 -14.60
N GLN A 20 16.06 7.27 -14.48
CA GLN A 20 16.41 6.40 -15.63
C GLN A 20 15.33 6.41 -16.71
N LEU A 21 14.04 6.39 -16.33
CA LEU A 21 12.95 6.41 -17.31
C LEU A 21 12.88 7.75 -18.06
N LEU A 22 13.12 8.86 -17.37
CA LEU A 22 13.18 10.18 -18.00
C LEU A 22 14.37 10.29 -18.97
N GLU A 23 15.54 9.75 -18.59
CA GLU A 23 16.74 9.68 -19.44
C GLU A 23 16.53 8.79 -20.68
N MET A 24 15.74 7.72 -20.56
CA MET A 24 15.34 6.86 -21.68
C MET A 24 14.34 7.54 -22.63
N GLY A 25 13.87 8.74 -22.31
CA GLY A 25 12.98 9.53 -23.16
C GLY A 25 11.49 9.31 -22.90
N PHE A 26 11.10 8.60 -21.83
CA PHE A 26 9.69 8.51 -21.43
C PHE A 26 9.19 9.86 -20.92
N SER A 27 7.94 10.18 -21.23
CA SER A 27 7.36 11.45 -20.80
C SER A 27 7.15 11.47 -19.29
N LYS A 28 7.27 12.65 -18.68
CA LYS A 28 7.01 12.82 -17.25
C LYS A 28 5.62 12.32 -16.85
N ALA A 29 4.60 12.51 -17.69
CA ALA A 29 3.23 12.05 -17.41
C ALA A 29 3.13 10.51 -17.33
N GLU A 30 3.83 9.79 -18.21
CA GLU A 30 3.88 8.32 -18.18
C GLU A 30 4.59 7.81 -16.92
N VAL A 31 5.73 8.44 -16.59
CA VAL A 31 6.50 8.08 -15.39
C VAL A 31 5.73 8.39 -14.11
N ASP A 32 5.07 9.55 -14.03
CA ASP A 32 4.25 9.95 -12.88
C ASP A 32 3.06 8.98 -12.71
N THR A 33 2.43 8.54 -13.80
CA THR A 33 1.34 7.55 -13.76
C THR A 33 1.84 6.22 -13.20
N ALA A 34 2.96 5.71 -13.70
CA ALA A 34 3.55 4.47 -13.20
C ALA A 34 3.95 4.57 -11.73
N LEU A 35 4.47 5.74 -11.32
CA LEU A 35 4.82 6.02 -9.93
C LEU A 35 3.60 5.99 -9.01
N GLN A 36 2.48 6.59 -9.42
CA GLN A 36 1.22 6.56 -8.67
C GLN A 36 0.70 5.13 -8.50
N VAL A 37 0.79 4.31 -9.54
CA VAL A 37 0.39 2.89 -9.48
C VAL A 37 1.27 2.11 -8.50
N GLU A 38 2.60 2.30 -8.55
CA GLU A 38 3.53 1.68 -7.61
C GLU A 38 3.24 2.09 -6.16
N GLN A 39 3.06 3.39 -5.90
CA GLN A 39 2.72 3.90 -4.58
C GLN A 39 1.40 3.33 -4.06
N ALA A 40 0.36 3.25 -4.90
CA ALA A 40 -0.91 2.66 -4.53
C ALA A 40 -0.76 1.17 -4.18
N ALA A 41 0.06 0.43 -4.94
CA ALA A 41 0.35 -0.97 -4.67
C ALA A 41 1.11 -1.16 -3.34
N ASP A 42 2.10 -0.32 -3.06
CA ASP A 42 2.85 -0.34 -1.81
C ASP A 42 1.97 -0.01 -0.60
N ILE A 43 1.11 1.01 -0.70
CA ILE A 43 0.14 1.34 0.35
C ILE A 43 -0.78 0.14 0.62
N ALA A 44 -1.34 -0.47 -0.43
CA ALA A 44 -2.22 -1.61 -0.29
C ALA A 44 -1.52 -2.82 0.35
N PHE A 45 -0.27 -3.09 -0.06
CA PHE A 45 0.54 -4.15 0.52
C PHE A 45 0.82 -3.89 2.02
N ASN A 46 1.30 -2.70 2.36
CA ASN A 46 1.63 -2.33 3.73
C ASN A 46 0.40 -2.33 4.64
N ARG A 47 -0.75 -1.88 4.14
CA ARG A 47 -2.01 -1.95 4.87
C ARG A 47 -2.43 -3.38 5.17
N ARG A 48 -2.34 -4.27 4.18
CA ARG A 48 -2.65 -5.70 4.36
C ARG A 48 -1.72 -6.35 5.38
N LEU A 49 -0.43 -6.01 5.33
CA LEU A 49 0.55 -6.49 6.30
C LEU A 49 0.21 -5.99 7.70
N ALA A 50 -0.09 -4.70 7.86
CA ALA A 50 -0.44 -4.11 9.15
C ALA A 50 -1.74 -4.68 9.73
N TYR A 51 -2.73 -5.01 8.91
CA TYR A 51 -3.89 -5.76 9.41
C TYR A 51 -3.47 -7.10 10.00
N ARG A 52 -2.69 -7.88 9.26
CA ARG A 52 -2.21 -9.19 9.71
C ARG A 52 -1.40 -9.13 11.01
N THR A 53 -0.53 -8.13 11.15
CA THR A 53 0.40 -8.05 12.29
C THR A 53 -0.19 -7.33 13.48
N ASP A 54 -0.99 -6.29 13.26
CA ASP A 54 -1.37 -5.35 14.33
C ASP A 54 -2.85 -5.48 14.71
N SER A 55 -3.74 -5.78 13.77
CA SER A 55 -5.20 -5.78 13.99
C SER A 55 -5.79 -7.18 14.15
N ASP A 56 -5.38 -8.14 13.34
CA ASP A 56 -5.94 -9.50 13.33
C ASP A 56 -5.77 -10.20 14.70
N PRO A 57 -4.64 -10.07 15.43
CA PRO A 57 -4.52 -10.62 16.79
C PRO A 57 -5.57 -10.04 17.75
N LEU A 58 -5.83 -8.72 17.68
CA LEU A 58 -6.84 -8.05 18.52
C LEU A 58 -8.25 -8.51 18.20
N TYR A 59 -8.54 -8.74 16.91
CA TYR A 59 -9.80 -9.32 16.48
C TYR A 59 -9.98 -10.73 17.07
N MET A 60 -8.95 -11.58 17.02
CA MET A 60 -9.02 -12.93 17.60
C MET A 60 -9.23 -12.90 19.11
N GLU A 61 -8.54 -12.02 19.84
CA GLU A 61 -8.78 -11.81 21.28
C GLU A 61 -10.23 -11.39 21.56
N TRP A 62 -10.75 -10.43 20.79
CA TRP A 62 -12.15 -10.00 20.93
C TRP A 62 -13.15 -11.11 20.60
N GLN A 63 -12.91 -11.93 19.57
CA GLN A 63 -13.80 -13.04 19.22
C GLN A 63 -13.92 -14.08 20.35
N TYR A 64 -12.86 -14.26 21.13
CA TYR A 64 -12.85 -15.14 22.30
C TYR A 64 -13.45 -14.47 23.53
N ASP A 65 -12.94 -13.30 23.94
CA ASP A 65 -13.33 -12.63 25.19
C ASP A 65 -14.70 -11.95 25.11
N GLN A 66 -15.07 -11.45 23.92
CA GLN A 66 -16.32 -10.74 23.61
C GLN A 66 -16.61 -9.52 24.52
N THR A 67 -15.56 -8.86 24.99
CA THR A 67 -15.70 -7.63 25.81
C THR A 67 -15.69 -6.36 24.95
N GLU A 68 -16.41 -5.33 25.40
CA GLU A 68 -16.41 -4.01 24.77
C GLU A 68 -15.01 -3.37 24.70
N ALA A 69 -14.20 -3.60 25.74
CA ALA A 69 -12.83 -3.08 25.80
C ALA A 69 -11.97 -3.66 24.67
N LYS A 70 -12.08 -4.96 24.39
CA LYS A 70 -11.35 -5.63 23.30
C LYS A 70 -11.86 -5.21 21.93
N GLU A 71 -13.18 -5.05 21.76
CA GLU A 71 -13.75 -4.50 20.52
C GLU A 71 -13.19 -3.10 20.22
N LYS A 72 -13.19 -2.22 21.22
CA LYS A 72 -12.69 -0.85 21.08
C LYS A 72 -11.22 -0.82 20.73
N ALA A 73 -10.40 -1.68 21.36
CA ALA A 73 -8.98 -1.82 21.04
C ALA A 73 -8.77 -2.24 19.57
N TRP A 74 -9.49 -3.26 19.10
CA TRP A 74 -9.42 -3.71 17.70
C TRP A 74 -9.83 -2.58 16.73
N ARG A 75 -10.99 -1.95 16.94
CA ARG A 75 -11.48 -0.88 16.05
C ARG A 75 -10.56 0.34 16.03
N ALA A 76 -9.99 0.70 17.18
CA ALA A 76 -9.00 1.77 17.26
C ALA A 76 -7.76 1.45 16.41
N LYS A 77 -7.27 0.21 16.47
CA LYS A 77 -6.13 -0.21 15.67
C LYS A 77 -6.45 -0.22 14.17
N VAL A 78 -7.64 -0.68 13.79
CA VAL A 78 -8.11 -0.57 12.39
C VAL A 78 -8.08 0.88 11.93
N ALA A 79 -8.66 1.81 12.69
CA ALA A 79 -8.69 3.23 12.32
C ALA A 79 -7.27 3.83 12.17
N GLU A 80 -6.36 3.49 13.08
CA GLU A 80 -4.95 3.88 12.99
C GLU A 80 -4.27 3.35 11.72
N ILE A 81 -4.49 2.07 11.37
CA ILE A 81 -3.95 1.46 10.14
C ILE A 81 -4.49 2.17 8.89
N LYS A 82 -5.79 2.49 8.86
CA LYS A 82 -6.39 3.22 7.72
C LYS A 82 -5.76 4.60 7.56
N ALA A 83 -5.54 5.32 8.66
CA ALA A 83 -4.89 6.63 8.65
C ALA A 83 -3.42 6.53 8.21
N ARG A 84 -2.71 5.47 8.61
CA ARG A 84 -1.30 5.22 8.24
C ARG A 84 -1.14 4.83 6.76
N TYR A 85 -2.08 4.06 6.21
CA TYR A 85 -2.05 3.57 4.83
C TYR A 85 -3.37 3.87 4.10
N PRO A 86 -3.60 5.14 3.72
CA PRO A 86 -4.85 5.55 3.08
C PRO A 86 -4.96 4.98 1.67
N LEU A 87 -6.00 4.18 1.41
CA LEU A 87 -6.24 3.66 0.07
C LEU A 87 -6.87 4.75 -0.81
N PRO A 88 -6.52 4.80 -2.11
CA PRO A 88 -7.17 5.74 -3.03
C PRO A 88 -8.69 5.49 -3.09
N GLY A 89 -9.48 6.53 -2.80
CA GLY A 89 -10.94 6.48 -2.90
C GLY A 89 -11.70 5.95 -1.68
N GLU A 90 -11.03 5.77 -0.53
CA GLU A 90 -11.68 5.52 0.77
C GLU A 90 -12.11 6.83 1.47
#